data_AF-A0A5D8Z0D7-F1
#
_entry.id   AF-A0A5D8Z0D7-F1
#
_cell.length_a   1.000
_cell.length_b   1.000
_cell.length_c   1.000
_cell.angle_alpha   90.00
_cell.angle_beta   90.00
_cell.angle_gamma   90.00
#
_symmetry.space_group_name_H-M   'P 1'
#
loop_
_entity.id
_entity.type
_entity.pdbx_description
1 polymer ?
#
loop_
_entity_poly.entity_id
_entity_poly.type
_entity_poly.pdbx_seq_one_letter_code
_entity_poly.pdbx_strand_id
1 'polypeptide(L)'
;MPVRSGCRRVSRKVMHIHRYVLAGLLAASSVATAQSRPAVSLPAAATSAEPPAVLESTIVRAPGPGLWRVTRGENTLWVFGRVSPLPAGMVWNPARIRSIVASADAVIAEPSVMVGADMGFFAKLALLPSLIGVRDLPDNRSLREVLPPASYARWARLKAQHRGIDGSSEHWRPMFAASAMYDQALRERGLSQKNVVGAELGDALKARGLKITPASATLTIAEPRKAVREFKATQLADVRCFDRVLDQVEYGMGTLAERADAWATGDVAALRRLQPASARHECEDAVLSGSFGQKYGLDTLQAKARARWIAAAEASLSSHHVALSVLPMDEVLAADGVVAALAAKGYLVQAPDEQPSNAPAAPVAAAPSSATTVR
;
A
#
# COMPACT_ATOMS: atom_id res chain seq x y z
N MET A 1 -20.20 21.67 -62.15
CA MET A 1 -21.55 22.25 -62.01
C MET A 1 -22.23 21.65 -60.77
N PRO A 2 -22.80 22.45 -59.86
CA PRO A 2 -23.45 21.97 -58.64
C PRO A 2 -24.99 22.13 -58.66
N VAL A 3 -25.71 21.18 -58.06
CA VAL A 3 -27.14 21.27 -57.69
C VAL A 3 -27.26 20.48 -56.36
N ARG A 4 -27.49 21.12 -55.19
CA ARG A 4 -28.80 21.49 -54.59
C ARG A 4 -29.75 20.28 -54.46
N SER A 5 -30.48 20.03 -53.37
CA SER A 5 -30.66 20.67 -52.05
C SER A 5 -31.29 19.64 -51.09
N GLY A 6 -31.11 19.76 -49.76
CA GLY A 6 -31.65 18.74 -48.84
C GLY A 6 -31.73 19.12 -47.35
N CYS A 7 -32.04 20.37 -47.01
CA CYS A 7 -32.18 20.77 -45.61
C CYS A 7 -33.51 20.26 -45.03
N ARG A 8 -33.47 19.48 -43.92
CA ARG A 8 -34.60 19.40 -42.98
C ARG A 8 -34.14 19.75 -41.56
N ARG A 9 -34.89 20.68 -40.97
CA ARG A 9 -34.70 21.25 -39.64
C ARG A 9 -35.41 20.43 -38.57
N VAL A 10 -34.87 20.52 -37.36
CA VAL A 10 -35.61 20.68 -36.08
C VAL A 10 -36.60 19.57 -35.70
N SER A 11 -36.30 18.90 -34.58
CA SER A 11 -37.14 19.11 -33.38
C SER A 11 -36.36 18.88 -32.09
N ARG A 12 -36.19 19.94 -31.29
CA ARG A 12 -36.07 19.78 -29.83
C ARG A 12 -37.47 19.46 -29.30
N LYS A 13 -37.61 18.48 -28.42
CA LYS A 13 -38.72 18.42 -27.47
C LYS A 13 -38.20 18.18 -26.06
N VAL A 14 -38.15 19.28 -25.31
CA VAL A 14 -38.29 19.32 -23.85
C VAL A 14 -39.79 19.24 -23.52
N MET A 15 -40.16 19.05 -22.24
CA MET A 15 -41.53 19.03 -21.69
C MET A 15 -42.31 17.70 -21.90
N HIS A 16 -43.14 17.21 -20.96
CA HIS A 16 -43.53 17.74 -19.64
C HIS A 16 -44.10 16.65 -18.68
N ILE A 17 -43.87 16.83 -17.38
CA ILE A 17 -44.81 16.79 -16.24
C ILE A 17 -45.92 15.70 -16.17
N HIS A 18 -45.88 14.95 -15.06
CA HIS A 18 -46.96 14.53 -14.13
C HIS A 18 -46.27 14.21 -12.77
N ARG A 19 -46.70 14.51 -11.52
CA ARG A 19 -47.90 15.15 -10.92
C ARG A 19 -49.21 14.38 -11.17
N TYR A 20 -50.08 14.07 -10.20
CA TYR A 20 -50.21 14.40 -8.76
C TYR A 20 -50.91 13.25 -8.00
N VAL A 21 -50.94 13.30 -6.65
CA VAL A 21 -52.00 12.92 -5.65
C VAL A 21 -51.28 12.84 -4.28
N LEU A 22 -51.33 13.80 -3.34
CA LEU A 22 -52.41 14.23 -2.41
C LEU A 22 -53.02 13.07 -1.58
N ALA A 23 -53.37 13.18 -0.30
CA ALA A 23 -53.31 14.26 0.70
C ALA A 23 -53.34 13.65 2.13
N GLY A 24 -53.15 14.45 3.19
CA GLY A 24 -53.32 13.95 4.56
C GLY A 24 -52.79 14.91 5.65
N LEU A 25 -53.42 16.07 5.82
CA LEU A 25 -53.08 17.03 6.87
C LEU A 25 -54.16 17.01 7.96
N LEU A 26 -53.77 16.91 9.24
CA LEU A 26 -54.64 17.19 10.37
C LEU A 26 -53.86 18.02 11.39
N ALA A 27 -54.42 19.18 11.74
CA ALA A 27 -53.80 20.14 12.64
C ALA A 27 -54.44 20.07 14.04
N ALA A 28 -53.63 20.32 15.07
CA ALA A 28 -54.10 20.67 16.40
C ALA A 28 -53.26 21.83 16.93
N SER A 29 -53.87 23.01 17.01
CA SER A 29 -53.23 24.22 17.54
C SER A 29 -53.52 24.34 19.04
N SER A 30 -52.47 24.34 19.86
CA SER A 30 -52.59 24.69 21.29
C SER A 30 -51.87 26.00 21.57
N VAL A 31 -52.65 27.05 21.83
CA VAL A 31 -52.15 28.33 22.33
C VAL A 31 -51.75 28.15 23.80
N ALA A 32 -50.49 28.43 24.15
CA ALA A 32 -50.02 28.50 25.52
C ALA A 32 -49.53 29.91 25.82
N THR A 33 -50.21 30.58 26.76
CA THR A 33 -50.00 31.98 27.13
C THR A 33 -48.67 32.20 27.85
N ALA A 34 -47.97 33.29 27.53
CA ALA A 34 -46.88 33.80 28.36
C ALA A 34 -47.42 34.21 29.74
N GLN A 35 -46.90 33.60 30.81
CA GLN A 35 -47.15 34.01 32.19
C GLN A 35 -45.86 34.47 32.85
N SER A 36 -45.74 35.78 33.07
CA SER A 36 -44.70 36.36 33.90
C SER A 36 -44.95 36.01 35.38
N ARG A 37 -43.96 35.43 36.05
CA ARG A 37 -43.92 35.23 37.51
C ARG A 37 -42.48 35.44 38.03
N PRO A 38 -42.27 35.70 39.33
CA PRO A 38 -41.44 36.83 39.73
C PRO A 38 -39.96 36.50 39.80
N ALA A 39 -39.13 37.53 39.66
CA ALA A 39 -37.72 37.46 40.04
C ALA A 39 -37.61 37.24 41.57
N VAL A 40 -37.08 36.08 41.97
CA VAL A 40 -36.63 35.82 43.34
C VAL A 40 -35.14 36.15 43.40
N SER A 41 -34.81 37.25 44.04
CA SER A 41 -33.43 37.67 44.28
C SER A 41 -32.80 36.79 45.36
N LEU A 42 -31.88 35.90 44.99
CA LEU A 42 -30.99 35.21 45.91
C LEU A 42 -29.63 35.95 45.98
N PRO A 43 -29.00 36.01 47.17
CA PRO A 43 -27.82 36.86 47.38
C PRO A 43 -26.58 36.32 46.65
N ALA A 44 -25.77 37.24 46.15
CA ALA A 44 -24.51 36.91 45.49
C ALA A 44 -23.49 36.34 46.49
N ALA A 45 -23.35 35.02 46.52
CA ALA A 45 -22.20 34.35 47.10
C ALA A 45 -21.04 34.43 46.09
N ALA A 46 -20.04 35.27 46.39
CA ALA A 46 -18.83 35.35 45.58
C ALA A 46 -17.97 34.09 45.79
N THR A 47 -18.13 33.12 44.89
CA THR A 47 -17.16 32.04 44.71
C THR A 47 -16.51 32.25 43.34
N SER A 48 -15.20 32.51 43.34
CA SER A 48 -14.39 32.52 42.13
C SER A 48 -14.32 31.11 41.55
N ALA A 49 -15.32 30.73 40.77
CA ALA A 49 -15.26 29.56 39.91
C ALA A 49 -14.33 29.89 38.74
N GLU A 50 -13.10 29.41 38.86
CA GLU A 50 -12.15 29.25 37.76
C GLU A 50 -12.90 28.68 36.53
N PRO A 51 -12.73 29.26 35.32
CA PRO A 51 -13.47 28.81 34.16
C PRO A 51 -13.19 27.32 33.95
N PRO A 52 -14.21 26.48 33.72
CA PRO A 52 -14.01 25.05 33.61
C PRO A 52 -12.98 24.82 32.52
N ALA A 53 -11.87 24.16 32.89
CA ALA A 53 -10.84 23.78 31.95
C ALA A 53 -11.53 23.07 30.80
N VAL A 54 -11.59 23.74 29.65
CA VAL A 54 -12.02 23.10 28.41
C VAL A 54 -11.02 21.99 28.24
N LEU A 55 -11.48 20.76 28.49
CA LEU A 55 -10.72 19.58 28.14
C LEU A 55 -10.49 19.74 26.64
N GLU A 56 -9.28 20.19 26.28
CA GLU A 56 -8.81 20.05 24.92
C GLU A 56 -9.13 18.61 24.57
N SER A 57 -9.98 18.44 23.56
CA SER A 57 -10.18 17.14 22.99
C SER A 57 -8.81 16.76 22.44
N THR A 58 -8.05 16.03 23.26
CA THR A 58 -6.82 15.39 22.85
C THR A 58 -7.26 14.50 21.72
N ILE A 59 -7.15 15.02 20.50
CA ILE A 59 -7.21 14.26 19.29
C ILE A 59 -6.06 13.31 19.48
N VAL A 60 -6.39 12.10 19.94
CA VAL A 60 -5.49 10.96 19.96
C VAL A 60 -5.16 10.78 18.50
N ARG A 61 -4.07 11.43 18.10
CA ARG A 61 -3.65 11.63 16.72
C ARG A 61 -3.28 10.23 16.26
N ALA A 62 -4.27 9.52 15.70
CA ALA A 62 -4.24 8.09 15.42
C ALA A 62 -2.84 7.76 14.92
N PRO A 63 -2.06 6.92 15.63
CA PRO A 63 -0.64 6.80 15.35
C PRO A 63 -0.48 6.18 13.96
N GLY A 64 -0.26 7.04 12.97
CA GLY A 64 0.29 6.61 11.69
C GLY A 64 1.53 5.80 12.01
N PRO A 65 1.75 4.69 11.28
CA PRO A 65 2.63 3.61 11.68
C PRO A 65 3.99 4.15 12.12
N GLY A 66 4.52 3.50 13.15
CA GLY A 66 5.78 3.88 13.74
C GLY A 66 6.92 3.92 12.73
N LEU A 67 7.92 4.77 13.03
CA LEU A 67 9.16 4.87 12.26
C LEU A 67 10.27 4.22 13.04
N TRP A 68 11.05 3.36 12.39
CA TRP A 68 12.31 2.89 12.93
C TRP A 68 13.35 3.98 12.75
N ARG A 69 14.13 4.22 13.80
CA ARG A 69 15.24 5.16 13.77
C ARG A 69 16.54 4.38 13.71
N VAL A 70 17.33 4.59 12.67
CA VAL A 70 18.70 4.08 12.58
C VAL A 70 19.64 5.27 12.67
N THR A 71 20.59 5.26 13.61
CA THR A 71 21.48 6.41 13.84
C THR A 71 22.95 6.06 13.74
N ARG A 72 23.74 7.00 13.21
CA ARG A 72 25.21 6.99 13.22
C ARG A 72 25.73 8.36 13.64
N GLY A 73 26.05 8.52 14.92
CA GLY A 73 26.31 9.85 15.49
C GLY A 73 25.06 10.72 15.40
N GLU A 74 25.19 11.89 14.78
CA GLU A 74 24.08 12.84 14.56
C GLU A 74 23.17 12.40 13.39
N ASN A 75 23.72 11.69 12.40
CA ASN A 75 23.00 11.28 11.20
C ASN A 75 21.91 10.23 11.51
N THR A 76 20.70 10.47 11.01
CA THR A 76 19.53 9.61 11.24
C THR A 76 18.91 9.16 9.91
N LEU A 77 18.83 7.85 9.70
CA LEU A 77 17.96 7.23 8.69
C LEU A 77 16.64 6.81 9.36
N TRP A 78 15.55 7.42 8.91
CA TRP A 78 14.19 7.01 9.27
C TRP A 78 13.73 5.91 8.30
N VAL A 79 13.23 4.80 8.85
CA VAL A 79 12.66 3.69 8.09
C VAL A 79 11.17 3.59 8.40
N PHE A 80 10.34 3.74 7.38
CA PHE A 80 8.89 3.62 7.46
C PHE A 80 8.46 2.25 6.93
N GLY A 81 7.95 1.40 7.82
CA GLY A 81 7.39 0.11 7.42
C GLY A 81 5.99 0.26 6.82
N ARG A 82 5.76 -0.26 5.61
CA ARG A 82 4.43 -0.38 4.97
C ARG A 82 3.94 -1.83 5.03
N VAL A 83 2.66 -2.06 5.30
CA VAL A 83 2.05 -3.40 5.11
C VAL A 83 1.23 -3.44 3.82
N SER A 84 0.97 -4.65 3.33
CA SER A 84 0.02 -4.95 2.26
C SER A 84 -0.65 -6.30 2.56
N PRO A 85 -1.97 -6.45 2.38
CA PRO A 85 -2.93 -5.43 1.97
C PRO A 85 -3.29 -4.44 3.09
N LEU A 86 -4.06 -3.40 2.74
CA LEU A 86 -4.71 -2.43 3.62
C LEU A 86 -6.19 -2.26 3.22
N PRO A 87 -7.09 -1.72 4.07
CA PRO A 87 -8.45 -1.39 3.67
C PRO A 87 -8.47 -0.45 2.45
N ALA A 88 -9.32 -0.76 1.47
CA ALA A 88 -9.30 -0.12 0.15
C ALA A 88 -9.64 1.39 0.17
N GLY A 89 -10.36 1.83 1.20
CA GLY A 89 -10.70 3.23 1.47
C GLY A 89 -10.00 3.81 2.70
N MET A 90 -8.88 3.23 3.13
CA MET A 90 -8.17 3.65 4.34
C MET A 90 -7.71 5.12 4.26
N VAL A 91 -8.13 5.91 5.24
CA VAL A 91 -7.54 7.22 5.53
C VAL A 91 -6.48 7.03 6.62
N TRP A 92 -5.22 7.26 6.27
CA TRP A 92 -4.10 7.22 7.21
C TRP A 92 -3.51 8.63 7.37
N ASN A 93 -2.68 8.85 8.39
CA ASN A 93 -2.13 10.16 8.70
C ASN A 93 -0.73 10.38 8.07
N PRO A 94 -0.61 11.18 6.98
CA PRO A 94 0.66 11.36 6.29
C PRO A 94 1.58 12.40 6.95
N ALA A 95 1.11 13.14 7.96
CA ALA A 95 1.82 14.30 8.50
C ALA A 95 3.25 13.97 8.97
N ARG A 96 3.45 12.76 9.51
CA ARG A 96 4.76 12.27 10.01
C ARG A 96 5.72 11.89 8.86
N ILE A 97 5.24 11.33 7.75
CA ILE A 97 6.06 11.18 6.54
C ILE A 97 6.37 12.56 5.96
N ARG A 98 5.36 13.44 5.81
CA ARG A 98 5.56 14.80 5.26
C ARG A 98 6.59 15.59 6.06
N SER A 99 6.57 15.54 7.40
CA SER A 99 7.54 16.27 8.22
C SER A 99 8.98 15.75 8.09
N ILE A 100 9.17 14.46 7.79
CA ILE A 100 10.51 13.91 7.54
C ILE A 100 10.95 14.17 6.11
N VAL A 101 10.06 14.03 5.12
CA VAL A 101 10.36 14.47 3.75
C VAL A 101 10.69 15.97 3.75
N ALA A 102 10.09 16.79 4.62
CA ALA A 102 10.41 18.21 4.78
C ALA A 102 11.85 18.49 5.24
N SER A 103 12.47 17.58 6.01
CA SER A 103 13.85 17.71 6.54
C SER A 103 14.87 16.76 5.91
N ALA A 104 14.46 15.75 5.14
CA ALA A 104 15.35 14.76 4.56
C ALA A 104 16.27 15.33 3.48
N ASP A 105 17.56 14.98 3.52
CA ASP A 105 18.53 15.28 2.48
C ASP A 105 18.49 14.21 1.36
N ALA A 106 18.17 12.97 1.73
CA ALA A 106 18.11 11.81 0.82
C ALA A 106 16.92 10.90 1.11
N VAL A 107 16.37 10.29 0.05
CA VAL A 107 15.33 9.26 0.17
C VAL A 107 15.74 8.02 -0.63
N ILE A 108 15.69 6.84 -0.02
CA ILE A 108 16.14 5.56 -0.59
C ILE A 108 14.91 4.72 -0.95
N ALA A 109 14.85 4.23 -2.19
CA ALA A 109 13.85 3.26 -2.62
C ALA A 109 13.99 1.94 -1.85
N GLU A 110 12.91 1.18 -1.72
CA GLU A 110 12.99 -0.20 -1.19
C GLU A 110 13.87 -1.12 -2.07
N PRO A 111 14.49 -2.18 -1.50
CA PRO A 111 15.09 -3.25 -2.27
C PRO A 111 14.09 -3.75 -3.32
N SER A 112 14.50 -3.74 -4.58
CA SER A 112 13.61 -4.09 -5.70
C SER A 112 14.35 -4.85 -6.78
N VAL A 113 13.68 -5.83 -7.39
CA VAL A 113 14.22 -6.59 -8.51
C VAL A 113 13.64 -6.05 -9.81
N MET A 114 14.51 -5.76 -10.78
CA MET A 114 14.10 -5.27 -12.10
C MET A 114 14.60 -6.21 -13.19
N VAL A 115 13.70 -6.99 -13.77
CA VAL A 115 14.01 -7.83 -14.94
C VAL A 115 13.71 -7.02 -16.20
N GLY A 116 14.76 -6.60 -16.89
CA GLY A 116 14.69 -5.84 -18.13
C GLY A 116 15.02 -6.68 -19.35
N ALA A 117 14.63 -6.15 -20.51
CA ALA A 117 15.28 -6.43 -21.77
C ALA A 117 15.99 -5.14 -22.22
N ASP A 118 17.26 -5.25 -22.61
CA ASP A 118 18.02 -4.12 -23.15
C ASP A 118 17.61 -3.93 -24.61
N MET A 119 16.52 -3.19 -24.74
CA MET A 119 15.70 -3.09 -25.94
C MET A 119 15.08 -1.70 -26.00
N GLY A 120 15.20 -1.05 -27.15
CA GLY A 120 14.50 0.20 -27.44
C GLY A 120 12.98 0.04 -27.33
N PHE A 121 12.27 1.16 -27.21
CA PHE A 121 10.81 1.21 -27.01
C PHE A 121 10.03 0.31 -27.99
N PHE A 122 10.33 0.38 -29.29
CA PHE A 122 9.67 -0.45 -30.31
C PHE A 122 9.97 -1.96 -30.14
N ALA A 123 11.15 -2.34 -29.70
CA ALA A 123 11.49 -3.74 -29.44
C ALA A 123 10.77 -4.29 -28.19
N LYS A 124 10.55 -3.45 -27.17
CA LYS A 124 9.68 -3.77 -26.02
C LYS A 124 8.21 -3.93 -26.44
N LEU A 125 7.69 -3.04 -27.30
CA LEU A 125 6.34 -3.22 -27.89
C LEU A 125 6.25 -4.53 -28.68
N ALA A 126 7.28 -4.86 -29.47
CA ALA A 126 7.36 -6.11 -30.23
C ALA A 126 7.59 -7.38 -29.36
N LEU A 127 7.72 -7.24 -28.04
CA LEU A 127 7.72 -8.35 -27.09
C LEU A 127 6.30 -8.63 -26.56
N LEU A 128 5.40 -7.63 -26.49
CA LEU A 128 4.06 -7.77 -25.94
C LEU A 128 3.24 -8.95 -26.51
N PRO A 129 3.24 -9.23 -27.84
CA PRO A 129 2.53 -10.39 -28.38
C PRO A 129 3.04 -11.74 -27.84
N SER A 130 4.31 -11.85 -27.45
CA SER A 130 4.86 -13.09 -26.87
C SER A 130 4.39 -13.35 -25.44
N LEU A 131 3.94 -12.31 -24.72
CA LEU A 131 3.36 -12.41 -23.38
C LEU A 131 1.90 -12.90 -23.40
N ILE A 132 1.26 -12.97 -24.58
CA ILE A 132 -0.09 -13.52 -24.71
C ILE A 132 -0.09 -14.97 -24.23
N GLY A 133 -1.00 -15.26 -23.30
CA GLY A 133 -1.10 -16.55 -22.63
C GLY A 133 0.10 -16.95 -21.78
N VAL A 134 0.90 -16.01 -21.26
CA VAL A 134 1.94 -16.32 -20.25
C VAL A 134 1.34 -16.87 -18.95
N ARG A 135 0.06 -16.58 -18.71
CA ARG A 135 -0.72 -17.08 -17.57
C ARG A 135 -1.39 -18.42 -17.81
N ASP A 136 -1.49 -18.84 -19.07
CA ASP A 136 -2.28 -20.02 -19.48
C ASP A 136 -1.43 -21.29 -19.36
N LEU A 137 -2.08 -22.42 -19.14
CA LEU A 137 -1.46 -23.73 -19.21
C LEU A 137 -1.09 -24.06 -20.67
N PRO A 138 0.02 -24.78 -20.89
CA PRO A 138 0.33 -25.31 -22.22
C PRO A 138 -0.78 -26.27 -22.70
N ASP A 139 -0.91 -26.38 -24.02
CA ASP A 139 -1.81 -27.31 -24.71
C ASP A 139 -3.30 -27.15 -24.34
N ASN A 140 -3.71 -25.98 -23.82
CA ASN A 140 -5.04 -25.69 -23.31
C ASN A 140 -5.53 -26.71 -22.25
N ARG A 141 -4.61 -27.24 -21.44
CA ARG A 141 -4.92 -28.10 -20.30
C ARG A 141 -5.71 -27.35 -19.23
N SER A 142 -6.50 -28.08 -18.45
CA SER A 142 -7.22 -27.52 -17.30
C SER A 142 -6.49 -27.73 -15.96
N LEU A 143 -6.84 -26.93 -14.96
CA LEU A 143 -6.42 -27.08 -13.55
C LEU A 143 -6.74 -28.49 -13.01
N ARG A 144 -7.83 -29.12 -13.48
CA ARG A 144 -8.22 -30.49 -13.11
C ARG A 144 -7.19 -31.53 -13.56
N GLU A 145 -6.48 -31.27 -14.65
CA GLU A 145 -5.49 -32.19 -15.22
C GLU A 145 -4.08 -31.98 -14.66
N VAL A 146 -3.78 -30.81 -14.10
CA VAL A 146 -2.43 -30.46 -13.57
C VAL A 146 -2.33 -30.51 -12.05
N LEU A 147 -3.45 -30.41 -11.33
CA LEU A 147 -3.49 -30.44 -9.86
C LEU A 147 -3.82 -31.84 -9.34
N PRO A 148 -3.31 -32.22 -8.15
CA PRO A 148 -3.85 -33.35 -7.41
C PRO A 148 -5.36 -33.21 -7.15
N PRO A 149 -6.13 -34.32 -7.11
CA PRO A 149 -7.58 -34.27 -6.96
C PRO A 149 -8.07 -33.47 -5.74
N ALA A 150 -7.32 -33.53 -4.62
CA ALA A 150 -7.64 -32.77 -3.40
C ALA A 150 -7.52 -31.25 -3.60
N SER A 151 -6.39 -30.78 -4.16
CA SER A 151 -6.15 -29.37 -4.46
C SER A 151 -7.16 -28.83 -5.47
N TYR A 152 -7.54 -29.62 -6.49
CA TYR A 152 -8.59 -29.22 -7.44
C TYR A 152 -9.99 -29.18 -6.79
N ALA A 153 -10.35 -30.15 -5.95
CA ALA A 153 -11.65 -30.13 -5.25
C ALA A 153 -11.78 -28.90 -4.33
N ARG A 154 -10.69 -28.53 -3.64
CA ARG A 154 -10.59 -27.31 -2.84
C ARG A 154 -10.76 -26.04 -3.69
N TRP A 155 -10.03 -25.95 -4.80
CA TRP A 155 -10.16 -24.87 -5.77
C TRP A 155 -11.59 -24.69 -6.27
N ALA A 156 -12.24 -25.77 -6.72
CA ALA A 156 -13.59 -25.74 -7.25
C ALA A 156 -14.61 -25.25 -6.20
N ARG A 157 -14.46 -25.69 -4.93
CA ARG A 157 -15.27 -25.19 -3.81
C ARG A 157 -15.11 -23.69 -3.60
N LEU A 158 -13.86 -23.20 -3.50
CA LEU A 158 -13.57 -21.79 -3.28
C LEU A 158 -14.06 -20.92 -4.45
N LYS A 159 -13.90 -21.39 -5.69
CA LYS A 159 -14.37 -20.69 -6.89
C LYS A 159 -15.89 -20.54 -6.92
N ALA A 160 -16.63 -21.51 -6.37
CA ALA A 160 -18.08 -21.41 -6.21
C ALA A 160 -18.51 -20.39 -5.13
N GLN A 161 -17.63 -20.11 -4.16
CA GLN A 161 -17.88 -19.16 -3.07
C GLN A 161 -17.53 -17.71 -3.46
N HIS A 162 -16.40 -17.51 -4.15
CA HIS A 162 -15.86 -16.19 -4.49
C HIS A 162 -16.34 -15.69 -5.87
N ARG A 163 -17.28 -14.74 -5.87
CA ARG A 163 -17.97 -14.25 -7.07
C ARG A 163 -17.15 -13.20 -7.82
N GLY A 164 -16.32 -13.66 -8.76
CA GLY A 164 -15.54 -12.77 -9.64
C GLY A 164 -14.38 -13.45 -10.36
N ILE A 165 -14.18 -14.75 -10.13
CA ILE A 165 -13.17 -15.56 -10.79
C ILE A 165 -13.75 -16.10 -12.09
N ASP A 166 -13.14 -15.73 -13.22
CA ASP A 166 -13.66 -16.04 -14.54
C ASP A 166 -13.54 -17.55 -14.91
N GLY A 167 -14.22 -17.94 -16.00
CA GLY A 167 -14.14 -19.30 -16.54
C GLY A 167 -12.75 -19.65 -17.08
N SER A 168 -12.03 -18.67 -17.63
CA SER A 168 -10.68 -18.85 -18.17
C SER A 168 -9.65 -19.25 -17.11
N SER A 169 -9.89 -18.93 -15.83
CA SER A 169 -9.03 -19.36 -14.72
C SER A 169 -8.85 -20.88 -14.64
N GLU A 170 -9.79 -21.69 -15.14
CA GLU A 170 -9.62 -23.16 -15.20
C GLU A 170 -8.47 -23.57 -16.14
N HIS A 171 -8.03 -22.70 -17.04
CA HIS A 171 -6.95 -22.95 -18.00
C HIS A 171 -5.70 -22.11 -17.66
N TRP A 172 -5.67 -21.44 -16.51
CA TRP A 172 -4.49 -20.72 -16.03
C TRP A 172 -3.54 -21.65 -15.28
N ARG A 173 -2.25 -21.34 -15.30
CA ARG A 173 -1.23 -22.04 -14.50
C ARG A 173 -1.57 -21.84 -13.02
N PRO A 174 -1.40 -22.86 -12.15
CA PRO A 174 -1.88 -22.83 -10.76
C PRO A 174 -1.61 -21.52 -10.01
N MET A 175 -0.37 -21.01 -10.06
CA MET A 175 0.00 -19.75 -9.40
C MET A 175 -0.88 -18.56 -9.81
N PHE A 176 -1.20 -18.39 -11.10
CA PHE A 176 -2.03 -17.27 -11.56
C PHE A 176 -3.50 -17.43 -11.14
N ALA A 177 -4.02 -18.66 -11.15
CA ALA A 177 -5.36 -18.96 -10.66
C ALA A 177 -5.47 -18.68 -9.14
N ALA A 178 -4.50 -19.14 -8.35
CA ALA A 178 -4.44 -18.87 -6.92
C ALA A 178 -4.27 -17.38 -6.60
N SER A 179 -3.42 -16.66 -7.32
CA SER A 179 -3.29 -15.20 -7.18
C SER A 179 -4.61 -14.48 -7.47
N ALA A 180 -5.37 -14.88 -8.48
CA ALA A 180 -6.66 -14.28 -8.78
C ALA A 180 -7.74 -14.59 -7.72
N MET A 181 -7.71 -15.79 -7.13
CA MET A 181 -8.53 -16.16 -5.97
C MET A 181 -8.21 -15.28 -4.76
N TYR A 182 -6.92 -15.12 -4.45
CA TYR A 182 -6.45 -14.25 -3.37
C TYR A 182 -6.86 -12.80 -3.59
N ASP A 183 -6.63 -12.26 -4.79
CA ASP A 183 -6.99 -10.88 -5.14
C ASP A 183 -8.52 -10.66 -5.09
N GLN A 184 -9.33 -11.70 -5.37
CA GLN A 184 -10.79 -11.66 -5.21
C GLN A 184 -11.21 -11.70 -3.74
N ALA A 185 -10.65 -12.61 -2.94
CA ALA A 185 -10.93 -12.70 -1.51
C ALA A 185 -10.59 -11.40 -0.76
N LEU A 186 -9.48 -10.74 -1.15
CA LEU A 186 -9.16 -9.40 -0.65
C LEU A 186 -10.24 -8.37 -0.99
N ARG A 187 -10.70 -8.31 -2.25
CA ARG A 187 -11.75 -7.36 -2.68
C ARG A 187 -13.06 -7.56 -1.92
N GLU A 188 -13.48 -8.82 -1.73
CA GLU A 188 -14.71 -9.15 -0.99
C GLU A 188 -14.63 -8.78 0.50
N ARG A 189 -13.42 -8.72 1.07
CA ARG A 189 -13.14 -8.23 2.43
C ARG A 189 -12.88 -6.72 2.50
N GLY A 190 -13.03 -5.97 1.39
CA GLY A 190 -12.74 -4.55 1.34
C GLY A 190 -11.25 -4.19 1.46
N LEU A 191 -10.36 -5.15 1.24
CA LEU A 191 -8.90 -4.99 1.28
C LEU A 191 -8.33 -4.69 -0.12
N SER A 192 -7.17 -4.04 -0.15
CA SER A 192 -6.47 -3.64 -1.36
C SER A 192 -4.95 -3.68 -1.18
N GLN A 193 -4.24 -4.06 -2.23
CA GLN A 193 -2.77 -4.01 -2.28
C GLN A 193 -2.22 -2.70 -2.88
N LYS A 194 -3.06 -1.67 -3.05
CA LYS A 194 -2.65 -0.36 -3.56
C LYS A 194 -1.59 0.27 -2.65
N ASN A 195 -0.51 0.77 -3.24
CA ASN A 195 0.56 1.45 -2.50
C ASN A 195 0.16 2.89 -2.12
N VAL A 196 -0.72 3.04 -1.11
CA VAL A 196 -1.19 4.34 -0.61
C VAL A 196 -0.06 5.19 -0.02
N VAL A 197 0.99 4.55 0.51
CA VAL A 197 2.19 5.21 1.05
C VAL A 197 3.04 5.79 -0.07
N GLY A 198 3.24 5.04 -1.16
CA GLY A 198 4.06 5.45 -2.29
C GLY A 198 3.48 6.62 -3.08
N ALA A 199 2.16 6.72 -3.20
CA ALA A 199 1.50 7.88 -3.83
C ALA A 199 1.80 9.17 -3.04
N GLU A 200 1.55 9.13 -1.74
CA GLU A 200 1.78 10.24 -0.80
C GLU A 200 3.26 10.65 -0.73
N LEU A 201 4.17 9.68 -0.66
CA LEU A 201 5.62 9.93 -0.71
C LEU A 201 6.01 10.61 -2.02
N GLY A 202 5.45 10.17 -3.16
CA GLY A 202 5.69 10.75 -4.47
C GLY A 202 5.31 12.24 -4.55
N ASP A 203 4.15 12.60 -4.01
CA ASP A 203 3.70 14.00 -3.95
C ASP A 203 4.59 14.85 -3.02
N ALA A 204 4.95 14.33 -1.85
CA ALA A 204 5.83 15.02 -0.90
C ALA A 204 7.25 15.24 -1.46
N LEU A 205 7.82 14.24 -2.14
CA LEU A 205 9.12 14.34 -2.82
C LEU A 205 9.09 15.36 -3.96
N LYS A 206 8.04 15.32 -4.78
CA LYS A 206 7.83 16.23 -5.90
C LYS A 206 7.73 17.69 -5.42
N ALA A 207 7.06 17.93 -4.30
CA ALA A 207 6.97 19.26 -3.69
C ALA A 207 8.34 19.83 -3.25
N ARG A 208 9.32 18.98 -2.92
CA ARG A 208 10.70 19.40 -2.61
C ARG A 208 11.70 19.30 -3.76
N GLY A 209 11.32 18.69 -4.89
CA GLY A 209 12.26 18.35 -5.96
C GLY A 209 13.28 17.27 -5.58
N LEU A 210 13.04 16.50 -4.52
CA LEU A 210 13.93 15.43 -4.07
C LEU A 210 13.86 14.24 -5.03
N LYS A 211 15.03 13.64 -5.31
CA LYS A 211 15.15 12.42 -6.11
C LYS A 211 15.29 11.21 -5.18
N ILE A 212 14.71 10.08 -5.58
CA ILE A 212 14.87 8.80 -4.87
C ILE A 212 16.16 8.12 -5.35
N THR A 213 17.03 7.74 -4.41
CA THR A 213 18.18 6.88 -4.64
C THR A 213 17.69 5.44 -4.89
N PRO A 214 17.94 4.85 -6.08
CA PRO A 214 17.45 3.51 -6.39
C PRO A 214 18.27 2.43 -5.68
N ALA A 215 17.58 1.47 -5.06
CA ALA A 215 18.18 0.26 -4.47
C ALA A 215 17.90 -1.01 -5.32
N SER A 216 17.67 -0.84 -6.63
CA SER A 216 17.22 -1.93 -7.48
C SER A 216 18.36 -2.84 -7.97
N ALA A 217 18.12 -4.14 -7.99
CA ALA A 217 18.94 -5.13 -8.69
C ALA A 217 18.37 -5.37 -10.10
N THR A 218 19.05 -4.84 -11.11
CA THR A 218 18.65 -4.99 -12.52
C THR A 218 19.35 -6.18 -13.18
N LEU A 219 18.57 -7.04 -13.83
CA LEU A 219 19.05 -8.07 -14.76
C LEU A 219 18.52 -7.77 -16.16
N THR A 220 19.40 -7.79 -17.15
CA THR A 220 19.02 -7.79 -18.57
C THR A 220 18.96 -9.23 -19.08
N ILE A 221 17.79 -9.66 -19.57
CA ILE A 221 17.67 -10.90 -20.33
C ILE A 221 18.07 -10.62 -21.79
N ALA A 222 19.15 -11.27 -22.26
CA ALA A 222 19.66 -11.10 -23.62
C ALA A 222 18.68 -11.63 -24.71
N GLU A 223 18.01 -12.77 -24.44
CA GLU A 223 17.04 -13.38 -25.36
C GLU A 223 15.61 -13.37 -24.77
N PRO A 224 14.94 -12.21 -24.62
CA PRO A 224 13.69 -12.11 -23.87
C PRO A 224 12.55 -12.94 -24.49
N ARG A 225 12.46 -13.00 -25.83
CA ARG A 225 11.49 -13.86 -26.53
C ARG A 225 11.71 -15.35 -26.27
N LYS A 226 12.96 -15.78 -26.06
CA LYS A 226 13.30 -17.18 -25.72
C LYS A 226 12.95 -17.47 -24.27
N ALA A 227 13.33 -16.58 -23.35
CA ALA A 227 12.96 -16.69 -21.93
C ALA A 227 11.45 -16.77 -21.73
N VAL A 228 10.65 -15.98 -22.45
CA VAL A 228 9.18 -16.07 -22.40
C VAL A 228 8.67 -17.41 -22.93
N ARG A 229 9.21 -17.93 -24.05
CA ARG A 229 8.83 -19.27 -24.56
C ARG A 229 9.19 -20.38 -23.58
N GLU A 230 10.40 -20.34 -23.03
CA GLU A 230 10.86 -21.33 -22.04
C GLU A 230 10.05 -21.26 -20.74
N PHE A 231 9.72 -20.06 -20.24
CA PHE A 231 8.85 -19.88 -19.08
C PHE A 231 7.46 -20.48 -19.31
N LYS A 232 6.87 -20.29 -20.50
CA LYS A 232 5.58 -20.87 -20.88
C LYS A 232 5.66 -22.40 -21.01
N ALA A 233 6.76 -22.94 -21.53
CA ALA A 233 7.00 -24.39 -21.61
C ALA A 233 7.32 -25.02 -20.24
N THR A 234 7.81 -24.24 -19.27
CA THR A 234 8.14 -24.72 -17.92
C THR A 234 6.85 -25.04 -17.17
N GLN A 235 6.73 -26.28 -16.70
CA GLN A 235 5.68 -26.68 -15.77
C GLN A 235 6.00 -26.16 -14.37
N LEU A 236 5.72 -24.86 -14.12
CA LEU A 236 5.61 -24.29 -12.78
C LEU A 236 4.29 -24.73 -12.13
N ALA A 237 4.09 -26.05 -12.06
CA ALA A 237 3.02 -26.68 -11.31
C ALA A 237 3.43 -26.78 -9.82
N ASP A 238 3.77 -25.64 -9.22
CA ASP A 238 4.06 -25.53 -7.79
C ASP A 238 2.76 -25.66 -7.00
N VAL A 239 2.24 -26.89 -6.92
CA VAL A 239 1.04 -27.27 -6.17
C VAL A 239 1.17 -26.81 -4.70
N ARG A 240 2.37 -26.90 -4.12
CA ARG A 240 2.67 -26.38 -2.77
C ARG A 240 2.40 -24.88 -2.65
N CYS A 241 2.64 -24.09 -3.70
CA CYS A 241 2.35 -22.66 -3.71
C CYS A 241 0.90 -22.34 -4.01
N PHE A 242 0.27 -23.12 -4.88
CA PHE A 242 -1.18 -23.09 -5.06
C PHE A 242 -1.91 -23.31 -3.73
N ASP A 243 -1.62 -24.42 -3.05
CA ASP A 243 -2.30 -24.81 -1.81
C ASP A 243 -2.02 -23.81 -0.67
N ARG A 244 -0.78 -23.29 -0.52
CA ARG A 244 -0.47 -22.24 0.47
C ARG A 244 -1.25 -20.94 0.23
N VAL A 245 -1.49 -20.55 -1.01
CA VAL A 245 -2.35 -19.38 -1.30
C VAL A 245 -3.82 -19.68 -1.00
N LEU A 246 -4.29 -20.91 -1.22
CA LEU A 246 -5.64 -21.32 -0.79
C LEU A 246 -5.77 -21.38 0.74
N ASP A 247 -4.73 -21.77 1.48
CA ASP A 247 -4.68 -21.69 2.96
C ASP A 247 -4.87 -20.24 3.44
N GLN A 248 -4.19 -19.29 2.79
CA GLN A 248 -4.32 -17.87 3.10
C GLN A 248 -5.74 -17.35 2.81
N VAL A 249 -6.40 -17.83 1.77
CA VAL A 249 -7.79 -17.47 1.41
C VAL A 249 -8.80 -18.05 2.41
N GLU A 250 -8.65 -19.31 2.80
CA GLU A 250 -9.58 -19.98 3.72
C GLU A 250 -9.44 -19.52 5.17
N TYR A 251 -8.20 -19.40 5.67
CA TYR A 251 -7.93 -19.22 7.10
C TYR A 251 -7.21 -17.90 7.42
N GLY A 252 -6.40 -17.39 6.49
CA GLY A 252 -5.52 -16.24 6.74
C GLY A 252 -6.14 -14.85 6.53
N MET A 253 -7.36 -14.74 5.98
CA MET A 253 -7.96 -13.44 5.65
C MET A 253 -8.21 -12.53 6.86
N GLY A 254 -8.56 -13.11 8.03
CA GLY A 254 -8.74 -12.35 9.28
C GLY A 254 -7.43 -11.73 9.77
N THR A 255 -6.36 -12.54 9.81
CA THR A 255 -5.00 -12.12 10.16
C THR A 255 -4.47 -10.98 9.27
N LEU A 256 -4.87 -10.94 7.98
CA LEU A 256 -4.51 -9.81 7.10
C LEU A 256 -5.21 -8.50 7.50
N ALA A 257 -6.48 -8.56 7.94
CA ALA A 257 -7.21 -7.40 8.42
C ALA A 257 -6.63 -6.91 9.76
N GLU A 258 -6.43 -7.81 10.73
CA GLU A 258 -5.79 -7.51 12.02
C GLU A 258 -4.40 -6.86 11.84
N ARG A 259 -3.60 -7.35 10.87
CA ARG A 259 -2.27 -6.78 10.57
C ARG A 259 -2.37 -5.39 9.94
N ALA A 260 -3.43 -5.12 9.18
CA ALA A 260 -3.69 -3.79 8.63
C ALA A 260 -4.16 -2.79 9.70
N ASP A 261 -4.99 -3.23 10.65
CA ASP A 261 -5.44 -2.42 11.80
C ASP A 261 -4.30 -2.15 12.79
N ALA A 262 -3.42 -3.13 13.03
CA ALA A 262 -2.19 -2.95 13.80
C ALA A 262 -1.26 -1.91 13.15
N TRP A 263 -1.15 -1.92 11.81
CA TRP A 263 -0.42 -0.88 11.08
C TRP A 263 -1.12 0.49 11.13
N ALA A 264 -2.46 0.52 11.10
CA ALA A 264 -3.27 1.74 11.19
C ALA A 264 -3.12 2.48 12.52
N THR A 265 -2.94 1.71 13.60
CA THR A 265 -2.88 2.17 14.99
C THR A 265 -1.46 2.26 15.55
N GLY A 266 -0.47 1.74 14.83
CA GLY A 266 0.93 1.70 15.24
C GLY A 266 1.25 0.63 16.29
N ASP A 267 0.44 -0.43 16.43
CA ASP A 267 0.72 -1.57 17.31
C ASP A 267 1.84 -2.45 16.73
N VAL A 268 3.09 -2.04 16.98
CA VAL A 268 4.29 -2.77 16.58
C VAL A 268 4.35 -4.15 17.24
N ALA A 269 3.79 -4.33 18.45
CA ALA A 269 3.78 -5.61 19.13
C ALA A 269 2.85 -6.62 18.42
N ALA A 270 1.67 -6.20 17.96
CA ALA A 270 0.82 -7.01 17.08
C ALA A 270 1.49 -7.29 15.74
N LEU A 271 2.11 -6.29 15.10
CA LEU A 271 2.83 -6.49 13.84
C LEU A 271 3.98 -7.52 13.95
N ARG A 272 4.70 -7.56 15.07
CA ARG A 272 5.71 -8.60 15.35
C ARG A 272 5.09 -9.99 15.53
N ARG A 273 3.91 -10.10 16.17
CA ARG A 273 3.19 -11.39 16.35
C ARG A 273 2.56 -11.93 15.07
N LEU A 274 2.17 -11.07 14.14
CA LEU A 274 1.39 -11.41 12.93
C LEU A 274 2.29 -11.66 11.69
N GLN A 275 3.40 -12.40 11.87
CA GLN A 275 4.33 -12.81 10.81
C GLN A 275 4.21 -14.30 10.44
N PRO A 276 4.54 -14.73 9.20
CA PRO A 276 5.08 -13.94 8.08
C PRO A 276 4.03 -13.24 7.21
N ALA A 277 4.51 -12.48 6.22
CA ALA A 277 3.67 -11.86 5.19
C ALA A 277 3.09 -12.89 4.20
N SER A 278 2.18 -12.43 3.33
CA SER A 278 1.34 -13.27 2.47
C SER A 278 2.08 -14.41 1.75
N ALA A 279 1.53 -15.62 1.84
CA ALA A 279 1.98 -16.84 1.15
C ALA A 279 2.27 -16.65 -0.36
N ARG A 280 1.63 -15.67 -1.00
CA ARG A 280 1.90 -15.24 -2.38
C ARG A 280 3.34 -14.78 -2.59
N HIS A 281 3.87 -13.92 -1.71
CA HIS A 281 5.23 -13.36 -1.83
C HIS A 281 6.30 -14.45 -1.68
N GLU A 282 6.17 -15.33 -0.68
CA GLU A 282 7.05 -16.50 -0.50
C GLU A 282 7.10 -17.40 -1.76
N CYS A 283 6.02 -17.43 -2.53
CA CYS A 283 5.88 -18.22 -3.74
C CYS A 283 6.40 -17.50 -4.99
N GLU A 284 6.29 -16.18 -5.05
CA GLU A 284 6.99 -15.36 -6.06
C GLU A 284 8.52 -15.51 -5.89
N ASP A 285 9.03 -15.45 -4.65
CA ASP A 285 10.45 -15.72 -4.32
C ASP A 285 10.89 -17.16 -4.64
N ALA A 286 10.02 -18.16 -4.41
CA ALA A 286 10.29 -19.54 -4.77
C ALA A 286 10.48 -19.73 -6.29
N VAL A 287 9.71 -19.02 -7.12
CA VAL A 287 9.87 -19.06 -8.59
C VAL A 287 11.16 -18.36 -9.03
N LEU A 288 11.55 -17.27 -8.36
CA LEU A 288 12.83 -16.57 -8.62
C LEU A 288 14.06 -17.41 -8.22
N SER A 289 13.95 -18.28 -7.21
CA SER A 289 15.03 -19.17 -6.75
C SER A 289 15.04 -20.56 -7.41
N GLY A 290 13.97 -20.95 -8.11
CA GLY A 290 13.84 -22.22 -8.83
C GLY A 290 14.75 -22.34 -10.07
N SER A 291 14.67 -23.47 -10.78
CA SER A 291 15.56 -23.80 -11.91
C SER A 291 15.51 -22.79 -13.07
N PHE A 292 14.33 -22.26 -13.39
CA PHE A 292 14.18 -21.14 -14.33
C PHE A 292 14.90 -19.88 -13.80
N GLY A 293 14.72 -19.58 -12.52
CA GLY A 293 15.35 -18.47 -11.85
C GLY A 293 16.88 -18.52 -11.91
N GLN A 294 17.47 -19.65 -11.50
CA GLN A 294 18.91 -19.90 -11.57
C GLN A 294 19.45 -19.80 -13.00
N LYS A 295 18.76 -20.40 -13.99
CA LYS A 295 19.17 -20.34 -15.41
C LYS A 295 19.29 -18.90 -15.93
N TYR A 296 18.42 -18.01 -15.46
CA TYR A 296 18.44 -16.60 -15.84
C TYR A 296 19.15 -15.69 -14.81
N GLY A 297 19.65 -16.21 -13.69
CA GLY A 297 20.32 -15.44 -12.63
C GLY A 297 19.39 -14.58 -11.78
N LEU A 298 18.09 -14.91 -11.73
CA LEU A 298 17.06 -14.22 -10.95
C LEU A 298 17.18 -14.48 -9.45
N ASP A 299 17.67 -15.67 -9.09
CA ASP A 299 17.88 -16.18 -7.73
C ASP A 299 18.75 -15.25 -6.87
N THR A 300 19.77 -14.65 -7.48
CA THR A 300 20.69 -13.74 -6.78
C THR A 300 20.18 -12.28 -6.68
N LEU A 301 19.07 -11.93 -7.35
CA LEU A 301 18.66 -10.51 -7.45
C LEU A 301 18.09 -9.95 -6.15
N GLN A 302 17.37 -10.76 -5.36
CA GLN A 302 16.89 -10.37 -4.03
C GLN A 302 18.06 -9.93 -3.13
N ALA A 303 19.09 -10.80 -3.02
CA ALA A 303 20.28 -10.55 -2.23
C ALA A 303 21.08 -9.33 -2.75
N LYS A 304 21.21 -9.18 -4.08
CA LYS A 304 21.83 -7.99 -4.69
C LYS A 304 21.05 -6.70 -4.40
N ALA A 305 19.72 -6.75 -4.37
CA ALA A 305 18.88 -5.59 -4.05
C ALA A 305 19.00 -5.21 -2.57
N ARG A 306 18.93 -6.18 -1.65
CA ARG A 306 19.19 -5.97 -0.21
C ARG A 306 20.59 -5.37 0.02
N ALA A 307 21.62 -5.91 -0.63
CA ALA A 307 22.99 -5.39 -0.53
C ALA A 307 23.13 -3.95 -1.08
N ARG A 308 22.48 -3.63 -2.20
CA ARG A 308 22.44 -2.26 -2.75
C ARG A 308 21.72 -1.28 -1.82
N TRP A 309 20.62 -1.72 -1.20
CA TRP A 309 19.91 -0.91 -0.20
C TRP A 309 20.79 -0.63 1.02
N ILE A 310 21.43 -1.66 1.58
CA ILE A 310 22.34 -1.51 2.73
C ILE A 310 23.46 -0.53 2.38
N ALA A 311 24.11 -0.67 1.22
CA ALA A 311 25.15 0.27 0.79
C ALA A 311 24.64 1.72 0.66
N ALA A 312 23.43 1.92 0.13
CA ALA A 312 22.80 3.24 0.05
C ALA A 312 22.41 3.81 1.42
N ALA A 313 22.00 2.96 2.36
CA ALA A 313 21.70 3.33 3.74
C ALA A 313 22.98 3.73 4.51
N GLU A 314 24.06 2.95 4.38
CA GLU A 314 25.36 3.26 4.99
C GLU A 314 25.98 4.54 4.41
N ALA A 315 25.87 4.75 3.08
CA ALA A 315 26.26 6.00 2.44
C ALA A 315 25.45 7.18 2.99
N SER A 316 24.12 7.05 3.07
CA SER A 316 23.26 8.13 3.57
C SER A 316 23.52 8.44 5.05
N LEU A 317 23.71 7.42 5.89
CA LEU A 317 24.13 7.56 7.28
C LEU A 317 25.56 8.14 7.43
N SER A 318 26.33 8.26 6.35
CA SER A 318 27.63 8.93 6.32
C SER A 318 27.54 10.39 5.88
N SER A 319 26.67 10.71 4.92
CA SER A 319 26.66 12.01 4.21
C SER A 319 25.45 12.91 4.49
N HIS A 320 24.42 12.42 5.18
CA HIS A 320 23.15 13.11 5.36
C HIS A 320 22.69 13.11 6.81
N HIS A 321 22.27 14.27 7.30
CA HIS A 321 21.78 14.42 8.66
C HIS A 321 20.41 13.72 8.81
N VAL A 322 19.57 13.80 7.78
CA VAL A 322 18.28 13.10 7.71
C VAL A 322 18.15 12.35 6.40
N ALA A 323 17.96 11.03 6.49
CA ALA A 323 17.58 10.18 5.36
C ALA A 323 16.23 9.50 5.65
N LEU A 324 15.50 9.12 4.59
CA LEU A 324 14.25 8.37 4.68
C LEU A 324 14.30 7.13 3.77
N SER A 325 13.77 6.01 4.23
CA SER A 325 13.38 4.89 3.36
C SER A 325 12.01 4.37 3.73
N VAL A 326 11.23 3.95 2.73
CA VAL A 326 10.00 3.16 2.94
C VAL A 326 10.34 1.72 2.60
N LEU A 327 9.96 0.78 3.47
CA LEU A 327 10.24 -0.65 3.32
C LEU A 327 8.99 -1.50 3.59
N PRO A 328 8.85 -2.69 2.99
CA PRO A 328 7.89 -3.70 3.45
C PRO A 328 8.10 -4.02 4.94
N MET A 329 7.03 -4.11 5.72
CA MET A 329 7.12 -4.35 7.18
C MET A 329 7.77 -5.70 7.52
N ASP A 330 7.63 -6.68 6.63
CA ASP A 330 8.34 -7.95 6.61
C ASP A 330 9.86 -7.77 6.55
N GLU A 331 10.40 -6.93 5.65
CA GLU A 331 11.84 -6.60 5.60
C GLU A 331 12.33 -5.77 6.79
N VAL A 332 11.44 -5.00 7.43
CA VAL A 332 11.76 -4.20 8.63
C VAL A 332 11.86 -5.07 9.89
N LEU A 333 11.00 -6.08 10.01
CA LEU A 333 10.86 -6.89 11.22
C LEU A 333 11.48 -8.31 11.10
N ALA A 334 11.93 -8.73 9.92
CA ALA A 334 12.61 -10.02 9.74
C ALA A 334 13.97 -10.04 10.47
N ALA A 335 14.30 -11.20 11.07
CA ALA A 335 15.56 -11.39 11.78
C ALA A 335 16.81 -11.33 10.86
N ASP A 336 16.64 -11.64 9.57
CA ASP A 336 17.64 -11.50 8.50
C ASP A 336 17.36 -10.28 7.58
N GLY A 337 16.40 -9.44 7.94
CA GLY A 337 15.97 -8.28 7.15
C GLY A 337 17.03 -7.17 7.06
N VAL A 338 16.85 -6.25 6.12
CA VAL A 338 17.83 -5.17 5.88
C VAL A 338 18.04 -4.24 7.08
N VAL A 339 17.06 -4.11 7.98
CA VAL A 339 17.19 -3.34 9.23
C VAL A 339 18.02 -4.11 10.26
N ALA A 340 17.82 -5.43 10.40
CA ALA A 340 18.64 -6.29 11.26
C ALA A 340 20.10 -6.34 10.77
N ALA A 341 20.33 -6.31 9.46
CA ALA A 341 21.67 -6.22 8.88
C ALA A 341 22.41 -4.92 9.26
N LEU A 342 21.70 -3.79 9.42
CA LEU A 342 22.29 -2.56 9.95
C LEU A 342 22.57 -2.68 11.46
N ALA A 343 21.67 -3.26 12.26
CA ALA A 343 21.95 -3.52 13.68
C ALA A 343 23.22 -4.39 13.87
N ALA A 344 23.37 -5.45 13.08
CA ALA A 344 24.54 -6.33 13.09
C ALA A 344 25.86 -5.63 12.67
N LYS A 345 25.77 -4.52 11.93
CA LYS A 345 26.90 -3.64 11.57
C LYS A 345 27.25 -2.60 12.66
N GLY A 346 26.55 -2.60 13.79
CA GLY A 346 26.78 -1.69 14.91
C GLY A 346 26.04 -0.35 14.83
N TYR A 347 25.09 -0.20 13.90
CA TYR A 347 24.20 0.96 13.89
C TYR A 347 23.15 0.82 15.01
N LEU A 348 22.90 1.88 15.76
CA LEU A 348 21.82 1.89 16.74
C LEU A 348 20.48 1.94 16.00
N VAL A 349 19.71 0.86 16.12
CA VAL A 349 18.34 0.74 15.61
C VAL A 349 17.39 0.85 16.80
N GLN A 350 16.40 1.73 16.71
CA GLN A 350 15.33 1.89 17.70
C GLN A 350 13.98 1.69 17.02
N ALA A 351 13.20 0.71 17.47
CA ALA A 351 11.83 0.52 17.04
C ALA A 351 10.93 1.67 17.54
N PRO A 352 9.74 1.87 16.93
CA PRO A 352 8.89 3.00 17.25
C PRO A 352 8.34 2.98 18.69
N ASP A 353 8.18 1.79 19.25
CA ASP A 353 7.74 1.51 20.63
C ASP A 353 8.88 1.61 21.65
N GLU A 354 10.14 1.68 21.19
CA GLU A 354 11.34 1.88 22.01
C GLU A 354 11.79 3.36 22.04
N GLN A 355 11.17 4.21 21.22
CA GLN A 355 11.47 5.64 21.16
C GLN A 355 10.69 6.41 22.23
N PRO A 356 11.29 7.42 22.88
CA PRO A 356 10.54 8.33 23.73
C PRO A 356 9.45 9.03 22.90
N SER A 357 8.23 9.16 23.44
CA SER A 357 7.04 9.61 22.70
C SER A 357 7.17 10.99 22.05
N ASN A 358 8.14 11.79 22.51
CA ASN A 358 8.54 13.08 21.96
C ASN A 358 9.75 12.96 21.00
N ALA A 359 9.61 12.25 19.89
CA ALA A 359 10.47 12.50 18.73
C ALA A 359 10.15 13.91 18.20
N PRO A 360 11.11 14.86 18.18
CA PRO A 360 10.78 16.27 17.95
C PRO A 360 10.22 16.49 16.54
N ALA A 361 9.17 17.31 16.46
CA ALA A 361 8.82 17.95 15.21
C ALA A 361 10.03 18.76 14.74
N ALA A 362 10.44 18.57 13.47
CA ALA A 362 11.56 19.31 12.91
C ALA A 362 11.36 20.83 13.11
N PRO A 363 12.38 21.58 13.55
CA PRO A 363 12.22 22.98 13.87
C PRO A 363 11.75 23.75 12.63
N VAL A 364 10.58 24.36 12.73
CA VAL A 364 10.11 25.31 11.72
C VAL A 364 11.08 26.50 11.76
N ALA A 365 11.89 26.64 10.72
CA ALA A 365 12.83 27.76 10.60
C ALA A 365 12.03 29.07 10.63
N ALA A 366 12.22 29.85 11.70
CA ALA A 366 11.63 31.18 11.80
C ALA A 366 12.19 32.07 10.69
N ALA A 367 11.30 32.68 9.89
CA ALA A 367 11.72 33.61 8.87
C ALA A 367 12.41 34.84 9.51
N PRO A 368 13.52 35.35 8.93
CA PRO A 368 14.18 36.54 9.47
C PRO A 368 13.26 37.76 9.33
N SER A 369 12.80 38.29 10.46
CA SER A 369 12.01 39.52 10.48
C SER A 369 12.88 40.68 9.99
N SER A 370 12.53 41.23 8.83
CA SER A 370 13.26 42.35 8.22
C SER A 370 12.94 43.64 8.96
N ALA A 371 13.85 44.12 9.80
CA ALA A 371 13.70 45.40 10.47
C ALA A 371 13.90 46.56 9.47
N THR A 372 12.82 47.22 9.08
CA THR A 372 12.87 48.45 8.28
C THR A 372 13.31 49.62 9.13
N THR A 373 14.54 50.07 8.96
CA THR A 373 15.00 51.37 9.48
C THR A 373 14.36 52.49 8.65
N VAL A 374 13.46 53.26 9.27
CA VAL A 374 13.03 54.57 8.78
C VAL A 374 13.92 55.63 9.45
N ARG A 375 14.34 56.63 8.68
CA ARG A 375 15.11 57.80 9.14
C ARG A 375 14.44 59.07 8.63
#